data_AF-A0A524E3A6-F1
#
_entry.id   AF-A0A524E3A6-F1
#
_cell.length_a   1.000
_cell.length_b   1.000
_cell.length_c   1.000
_cell.angle_alpha   90.00
_cell.angle_beta   90.00
_cell.angle_gamma   90.00
#
_symmetry.space_group_name_H-M   'P 1'
#
loop_
_entity.id
_entity.type
_entity.pdbx_description
1 polymer ?
#
loop_
_entity_poly.entity_id
_entity_poly.type
_entity_poly.pdbx_seq_one_letter_code
_entity_poly.pdbx_strand_id
1 'polypeptide(L)' 'MNKTLSGRIASHTLGRFGGKDIRYGFIGLELPSGEHVRAKVDKYTESETFQIGEQVEVDVETLGDTDIWVARKIRKLH' A
#
# COMPACT_ATOMS: atom_id res chain seq x y z
N MET A 1 -2.40 4.27 -15.28
CA MET A 1 -3.44 5.19 -14.76
C MET A 1 -3.29 5.24 -13.26
N ASN A 2 -3.35 6.43 -12.66
CA ASN A 2 -3.25 6.59 -11.21
C ASN A 2 -4.66 6.50 -10.62
N LYS A 3 -4.82 5.70 -9.57
CA LYS A 3 -6.09 5.53 -8.86
C LYS A 3 -5.84 5.70 -7.37
N THR A 4 -6.76 6.36 -6.68
CA THR A 4 -6.73 6.45 -5.22
C THR A 4 -7.73 5.46 -4.64
N LEU A 5 -7.29 4.68 -3.66
CA LEU A 5 -8.09 3.70 -2.93
C LEU A 5 -8.15 4.11 -1.46
N SER A 6 -9.33 4.05 -0.86
CA SER A 6 -9.50 4.27 0.58
C SER A 6 -10.00 2.97 1.20
N GLY A 7 -9.38 2.55 2.30
CA GLY A 7 -9.74 1.30 2.97
C GLY A 7 -8.88 1.01 4.19
N ARG A 8 -9.13 -0.15 4.79
CA ARG A 8 -8.45 -0.59 6.01
C ARG A 8 -7.25 -1.47 5.67
N ILE A 9 -6.12 -1.29 6.36
CA ILE A 9 -4.99 -2.23 6.26
C ILE A 9 -5.42 -3.58 6.84
N ALA A 10 -5.70 -4.57 5.98
CA ALA A 10 -6.10 -5.90 6.39
C ALA A 10 -4.89 -6.81 6.68
N SER A 11 -3.80 -6.59 5.96
CA SER A 11 -2.54 -7.32 6.16
C SER A 11 -1.36 -6.54 5.62
N HIS A 12 -0.14 -6.88 6.07
CA HIS A 12 1.07 -6.42 5.42
C HIS A 12 2.19 -7.46 5.56
N THR A 13 3.01 -7.58 4.51
CA THR A 13 4.26 -8.33 4.54
C THR A 13 5.33 -7.39 4.03
N LEU A 14 6.04 -6.74 4.95
CA LEU A 14 7.04 -5.73 4.64
C LEU A 14 8.39 -6.16 5.22
N GLY A 15 9.39 -6.24 4.35
CA GLY A 15 10.79 -6.37 4.72
C GLY A 15 11.45 -5.01 4.80
N ARG A 16 12.36 -4.84 5.77
CA ARG A 16 13.30 -3.72 5.80
C ARG A 16 14.55 -4.13 5.05
N PHE A 17 14.97 -3.34 4.07
CA PHE A 17 16.16 -3.65 3.27
C PHE A 17 17.30 -2.67 3.55
N GLY A 18 18.40 -3.21 4.12
CA GLY A 18 19.56 -2.43 4.57
C GLY A 18 19.32 -1.62 5.85
N GLY A 19 20.31 -0.83 6.27
CA GLY A 19 20.23 0.02 7.47
C GLY A 19 19.36 1.29 7.31
N LYS A 20 18.59 1.40 6.23
CA LYS A 20 17.67 2.52 5.96
C LYS A 20 16.22 2.06 6.19
N ASP A 21 15.29 2.98 6.46
CA ASP A 21 13.85 2.72 6.57
C ASP A 21 13.16 2.44 5.22
N ILE A 22 13.84 1.76 4.31
CA ILE A 22 13.26 1.36 3.03
C ILE A 22 12.45 0.08 3.26
N ARG A 23 11.13 0.19 3.05
CA ARG A 23 10.19 -0.93 3.16
C ARG A 23 9.91 -1.49 1.77
N TYR A 24 9.95 -2.81 1.65
CA TYR A 24 9.54 -3.54 0.45
C TYR A 24 8.56 -4.62 0.79
N GLY A 25 7.64 -4.92 -0.11
CA GLY A 25 6.75 -6.06 0.00
C GLY A 25 5.35 -5.71 -0.43
N PHE A 26 4.36 -6.03 0.39
CA PHE A 26 2.95 -5.86 0.03
C PHE A 26 2.10 -5.43 1.22
N ILE A 27 1.06 -4.67 0.91
CA ILE A 27 -0.08 -4.43 1.80
C ILE A 27 -1.33 -5.05 1.18
N GLY A 28 -2.22 -5.54 2.04
CA GLY A 28 -3.59 -5.89 1.71
C GLY A 28 -4.53 -4.82 2.26
N LEU A 29 -5.42 -4.30 1.42
CA LEU A 29 -6.46 -3.35 1.75
C LEU A 29 -7.82 -4.04 1.69
N GLU A 30 -8.63 -3.84 2.71
CA GLU A 30 -10.06 -4.12 2.67
C GLU A 30 -10.80 -2.82 2.35
N LEU A 31 -11.44 -2.76 1.18
CA LEU A 31 -12.20 -1.59 0.74
C LEU A 31 -13.58 -1.56 1.43
N PRO A 32 -14.27 -0.41 1.47
CA PRO A 32 -15.62 -0.31 2.02
C PRO A 32 -16.65 -1.23 1.35
N SER A 33 -16.39 -1.66 0.10
CA SER A 33 -17.20 -2.64 -0.62
C SER A 33 -17.03 -4.08 -0.10
N GLY A 34 -16.08 -4.34 0.79
CA GLY A 34 -15.64 -5.68 1.21
C GLY A 34 -14.62 -6.32 0.25
N GLU A 35 -14.30 -5.67 -0.87
CA GLU A 35 -13.28 -6.14 -1.79
C GLU A 35 -11.89 -6.07 -1.13
N HIS A 36 -11.09 -7.12 -1.37
CA HIS A 36 -9.72 -7.19 -0.89
C HIS A 36 -8.74 -6.95 -2.03
N VAL A 37 -7.91 -5.93 -1.87
CA VAL A 37 -6.93 -5.51 -2.87
C VAL A 37 -5.53 -5.68 -2.30
N ARG A 38 -4.60 -6.11 -3.15
CA ARG A 38 -3.18 -6.19 -2.80
C ARG A 38 -2.39 -5.12 -3.57
N ALA A 39 -1.58 -4.35 -2.86
CA ALA A 39 -0.67 -3.37 -3.45
C ALA A 39 0.78 -3.65 -3.06
N LYS A 40 1.69 -3.58 -4.03
CA LYS A 40 3.14 -3.67 -3.81
C LYS A 40 3.65 -2.39 -3.18
N VAL A 41 4.54 -2.53 -2.21
CA VAL A 41 5.32 -1.44 -1.62
C VAL A 41 6.77 -1.59 -2.07
N ASP A 42 7.36 -0.51 -2.57
CA ASP A 42 8.76 -0.46 -2.99
C ASP A 42 9.48 0.78 -2.43
N LYS A 43 10.76 0.95 -2.79
CA LYS A 43 11.58 2.08 -2.31
C LYS A 43 11.08 3.47 -2.70
N TYR A 44 10.18 3.57 -3.68
CA TYR A 44 9.58 4.82 -4.14
C TYR A 44 8.20 5.04 -3.53
N THR A 45 7.69 4.10 -2.71
CA THR A 45 6.45 4.31 -1.96
C THR A 45 6.69 5.31 -0.83
N GLU A 46 6.06 6.47 -0.93
CA GLU A 46 5.96 7.42 0.18
C GLU A 46 4.94 6.88 1.19
N SER A 47 5.34 6.70 2.44
CA SER A 47 4.43 6.13 3.44
C SER A 47 4.71 6.62 4.84
N GLU A 48 3.65 6.92 5.56
CA GLU A 48 3.67 6.99 7.02
C GLU A 48 3.80 5.58 7.63
N THR A 49 4.12 5.48 8.92
CA THR A 49 4.07 4.18 9.60
C THR A 49 2.62 3.79 9.86
N PHE A 50 2.16 2.74 9.19
CA PHE A 50 0.83 2.18 9.38
C PHE A 50 0.85 0.82 10.09
N GLN A 51 -0.30 0.43 10.63
CA GLN A 51 -0.55 -0.85 11.29
C GLN A 51 -1.78 -1.53 10.71
N ILE A 52 -1.88 -2.85 10.91
CA ILE A 52 -3.10 -3.62 10.59
C ILE A 52 -4.28 -3.03 11.38
N GLY A 53 -5.40 -2.82 10.70
CA GLY A 53 -6.61 -2.24 11.25
C GLY A 53 -6.77 -0.73 11.02
N GLU A 54 -5.72 -0.02 10.64
CA GLU A 54 -5.79 1.43 10.39
C GLU A 54 -6.48 1.74 9.04
N GLN A 55 -7.23 2.85 9.03
CA GLN A 55 -7.81 3.41 7.80
C GLN A 55 -6.76 4.25 7.07
N VAL A 56 -6.62 4.00 5.77
CA VAL A 56 -5.65 4.66 4.92
C VAL A 56 -6.23 5.06 3.57
N GLU A 57 -5.61 6.05 2.98
CA GLU A 57 -5.72 6.39 1.57
C GLU A 57 -4.43 5.99 0.86
N VAL A 58 -4.56 5.25 -0.24
CA VAL A 58 -3.44 4.73 -1.02
C VAL A 58 -3.56 5.13 -2.48
N ASP A 59 -2.58 5.90 -2.95
CA ASP A 59 -2.40 6.17 -4.37
C ASP A 59 -1.70 4.97 -5.00
N VAL A 60 -2.36 4.32 -5.95
CA VAL A 60 -1.84 3.15 -6.68
C VAL A 60 -1.67 3.43 -8.17
N GLU A 61 -0.70 2.77 -8.76
CA GLU A 61 -0.50 2.70 -10.21
C GLU A 61 -0.23 1.27 -10.66
N THR A 62 -0.54 0.98 -11.92
CA THR A 62 -0.17 -0.28 -12.57
C THR A 62 1.33 -0.34 -12.83
N LEU A 63 1.99 -1.43 -12.47
CA LEU A 63 3.40 -1.65 -12.75
C LEU A 63 3.60 -2.05 -14.22
N GLY A 64 3.94 -1.09 -15.07
CA GLY A 64 4.14 -1.33 -16.51
C GLY A 64 2.92 -2.00 -17.13
N ASP A 65 3.14 -3.10 -17.86
CA ASP A 65 2.08 -3.87 -18.53
C ASP A 65 1.64 -5.10 -17.70
N THR A 66 1.76 -5.04 -16.37
CA THR A 66 1.33 -6.12 -15.46
C THR A 66 0.01 -5.79 -14.78
N ASP A 67 -0.63 -6.77 -14.16
CA ASP A 67 -1.82 -6.52 -13.31
C ASP A 67 -1.47 -6.13 -11.87
N ILE A 68 -0.19 -5.83 -11.59
CA ILE A 68 0.27 -5.50 -10.24
C ILE A 68 0.04 -4.02 -9.97
N TRP A 69 -0.69 -3.71 -8.91
CA TRP A 69 -0.76 -2.36 -8.39
C TRP A 69 0.40 -2.07 -7.42
N VAL A 70 1.03 -0.92 -7.60
CA VAL A 70 2.11 -0.41 -6.75
C VAL A 70 1.61 0.80 -6.01
N ALA A 71 1.72 0.79 -4.69
CA ALA A 71 1.46 1.93 -3.86
C ALA A 71 2.56 2.99 -4.08
N ARG A 72 2.17 4.19 -4.48
CA ARG A 72 3.06 5.34 -4.59
C ARG A 72 2.99 6.23 -3.36
N LYS A 73 1.81 6.34 -2.75
CA LYS A 73 1.64 7.09 -1.51
C LYS A 73 0.63 6.42 -0.59
N ILE A 74 0.95 6.30 0.69
CA ILE A 74 0.09 5.75 1.73
C ILE A 74 -0.04 6.79 2.85
N ARG A 75 -1.27 7.21 3.15
CA ARG A 75 -1.58 8.25 4.15
C ARG A 75 -2.63 7.72 5.12
N LYS A 76 -2.50 8.03 6.41
CA LYS A 76 -3.57 7.72 7.37
C LYS A 76 -4.77 8.63 7.14
N LEU A 77 -5.96 8.06 7.36
CA LEU A 77 -7.19 8.82 7.50
C LEU A 77 -7.49 8.94 9.00
N HIS A 78 -7.61 10.17 9.49
CA HIS A 78 -7.93 10.50 10.88
C HIS A 78 -9.45 10.49 11.13
#